data_AF-A0A1H4DMF9-F1
#
_entry.id   AF-A0A1H4DMF9-F1
#
_cell.length_a   1.000
_cell.length_b   1.000
_cell.length_c   1.000
_cell.angle_alpha   90.00
_cell.angle_beta   90.00
_cell.angle_gamma   90.00
#
_symmetry.space_group_name_H-M   'P 1'
#
loop_
_entity.id
_entity.type
_entity.pdbx_description
1 polymer ?
#
loop_
_entity_poly.entity_id
_entity_poly.type
_entity_poly.pdbx_seq_one_letter_code
_entity_poly.pdbx_strand_id
1 'polypeptide(L)'
;MSLHCLSFAAQTNNTMETYFHLKNNLTYRLNKNQLGECTCLEALRYLKGIYTNKERFQERYLKNIASIPELHKLHSYLLNNYDSVEAFSFKEAFQIESLGFKRMVFDSINITEMINNLGATRLQVAGKQVTRKQYDHFGDSLPETNYHVIYETYTIDGRLLELKLDINLFAVKCWCTSTNKEHWLWIEEEYKDDPLAAIASTFRFHENVIPHIKELKRQGDIMLVEMKTEVNPKGKIIPLTADQYFNLLTAES
;
A
#
# COMPACT_ATOMS: atom_id res chain seq x y z
N MET A 1 1.98 42.94 -5.69
CA MET A 1 1.84 43.21 -4.24
C MET A 1 1.60 41.85 -3.58
N SER A 2 2.58 41.00 -3.26
CA SER A 2 3.84 41.15 -2.49
C SER A 2 3.60 41.81 -1.12
N LEU A 3 3.91 41.03 -0.06
CA LEU A 3 3.76 41.27 1.39
C LEU A 3 2.43 40.82 2.00
N HIS A 4 2.34 39.55 2.44
CA HIS A 4 1.61 39.16 3.67
C HIS A 4 1.84 37.74 4.23
N CYS A 5 3.01 37.11 4.02
CA CYS A 5 3.38 35.86 4.72
C CYS A 5 4.67 35.95 5.55
N LEU A 6 5.03 37.15 6.03
CA LEU A 6 6.22 37.39 6.87
C LEU A 6 5.93 37.60 8.36
N SER A 7 4.69 37.45 8.84
CA SER A 7 4.37 37.70 10.26
C SER A 7 4.27 36.45 11.15
N PHE A 8 4.72 35.28 10.69
CA PHE A 8 5.00 34.14 11.59
C PHE A 8 6.44 33.61 11.48
N ALA A 9 7.31 34.35 10.77
CA ALA A 9 8.74 34.05 10.63
C ALA A 9 9.62 34.80 11.66
N ALA A 10 9.03 35.52 12.61
CA ALA A 10 9.75 36.28 13.63
C ALA A 10 10.01 35.52 14.94
N GLN A 11 9.68 34.22 15.00
CA GLN A 11 10.17 33.34 16.05
C GLN A 11 10.87 32.13 15.44
N THR A 12 12.19 32.17 15.57
CA THR A 12 13.15 31.07 15.42
C THR A 12 13.83 30.91 14.05
N ASN A 13 15.13 31.21 14.00
CA ASN A 13 16.11 30.58 13.11
C ASN A 13 16.22 29.04 13.30
N ASN A 14 15.28 28.43 14.04
CA ASN A 14 15.33 27.07 14.62
C ASN A 14 14.29 26.13 13.95
N THR A 15 13.28 26.68 13.26
CA THR A 15 12.34 25.92 12.41
C THR A 15 13.02 25.33 11.17
N MET A 16 14.03 26.02 10.61
CA MET A 16 14.73 25.57 9.41
C MET A 16 15.64 24.35 9.66
N GLU A 17 16.35 24.31 10.79
CA GLU A 17 17.15 23.15 11.22
C GLU A 17 16.26 21.96 11.57
N THR A 18 15.19 22.21 12.36
CA THR A 18 14.18 21.20 12.72
C THR A 18 13.55 20.56 11.47
N TYR A 19 13.21 21.38 10.49
CA TYR A 19 12.71 20.96 9.18
C TYR A 19 13.74 20.15 8.39
N PHE A 20 15.01 20.58 8.37
CA PHE A 20 16.09 19.87 7.65
C PHE A 20 16.34 18.47 8.19
N HIS A 21 16.26 18.28 9.51
CA HIS A 21 16.44 16.98 10.15
C HIS A 21 15.24 16.05 10.00
N LEU A 22 14.01 16.57 10.04
CA LEU A 22 12.79 15.84 9.67
C LEU A 22 12.87 15.37 8.23
N LYS A 23 13.23 16.27 7.31
CA LYS A 23 13.42 15.95 5.89
C LYS A 23 14.46 14.84 5.71
N ASN A 24 15.62 14.93 6.37
CA ASN A 24 16.67 13.91 6.27
C ASN A 24 16.26 12.54 6.89
N ASN A 25 15.42 12.51 7.93
CA ASN A 25 14.89 11.25 8.49
C ASN A 25 13.81 10.63 7.58
N LEU A 26 12.97 11.46 6.97
CA LEU A 26 11.93 11.03 6.04
C LEU A 26 12.49 10.58 4.68
N THR A 27 13.67 11.06 4.29
CA THR A 27 14.36 10.69 3.04
C THR A 27 14.92 9.27 2.98
N TYR A 28 14.89 8.47 4.06
CA TYR A 28 15.27 7.05 3.90
C TYR A 28 14.30 6.30 2.96
N ARG A 29 13.10 6.86 2.70
CA ARG A 29 12.11 6.33 1.77
C ARG A 29 12.06 7.03 0.40
N LEU A 30 12.67 8.21 0.22
CA LEU A 30 12.62 8.99 -1.02
C LEU A 30 13.86 9.90 -1.19
N ASN A 31 14.17 10.27 -2.43
CA ASN A 31 15.24 11.21 -2.72
C ASN A 31 14.91 12.61 -2.14
N LYS A 32 15.90 13.34 -1.58
CA LYS A 32 15.70 14.62 -0.85
C LYS A 32 14.93 15.71 -1.60
N ASN A 33 14.89 15.60 -2.92
CA ASN A 33 14.22 16.52 -3.82
C ASN A 33 12.71 16.22 -3.97
N GLN A 34 12.22 15.07 -3.52
CA GLN A 34 10.83 14.62 -3.72
C GLN A 34 9.89 15.00 -2.58
N LEU A 35 10.40 15.37 -1.41
CA LEU A 35 9.57 15.77 -0.26
C LEU A 35 8.96 17.19 -0.40
N GLY A 36 9.48 18.05 -1.28
CA GLY A 36 9.03 19.45 -1.38
C GLY A 36 9.34 20.25 -0.10
N GLU A 37 8.57 21.33 0.12
CA GLU A 37 8.45 22.02 1.42
C GLU A 37 7.33 21.36 2.24
N CYS A 38 7.68 20.77 3.38
CA CYS A 38 6.75 20.10 4.29
C CYS A 38 6.91 20.69 5.69
N THR A 39 5.84 21.17 6.30
CA THR A 39 5.87 21.75 7.64
C THR A 39 6.06 20.68 8.72
N CYS A 40 6.51 21.07 9.91
CA CYS A 40 6.60 20.16 11.06
C CYS A 40 5.23 19.58 11.45
N LEU A 41 4.16 20.34 11.25
CA LEU A 41 2.79 19.89 11.46
C LEU A 41 2.43 18.77 10.48
N GLU A 42 2.63 19.00 9.17
CA GLU A 42 2.36 17.99 8.14
C GLU A 42 3.19 16.71 8.35
N ALA A 43 4.46 16.84 8.73
CA ALA A 43 5.29 15.69 9.07
C ALA A 43 4.74 14.91 10.27
N LEU A 44 4.26 15.59 11.32
CA LEU A 44 3.63 14.95 12.48
C LEU A 44 2.31 14.27 12.11
N ARG A 45 1.48 14.90 11.26
CA ARG A 45 0.24 14.28 10.73
C ARG A 45 0.53 13.00 9.95
N TYR A 46 1.55 13.02 9.09
CA TYR A 46 2.04 11.83 8.39
C TYR A 46 2.53 10.74 9.36
N LEU A 47 3.34 11.11 10.36
CA LEU A 47 3.82 10.17 11.36
C LEU A 47 2.68 9.58 12.20
N LYS A 48 1.62 10.34 12.48
CA LYS A 48 0.40 9.83 13.14
C LYS A 48 -0.34 8.81 12.29
N GLY A 49 -0.35 8.97 10.96
CA GLY A 49 -0.86 7.95 10.03
C GLY A 49 -0.08 6.63 10.11
N ILE A 50 1.25 6.69 10.14
CA ILE A 50 2.12 5.49 10.26
C ILE A 50 1.99 4.83 11.64
N TYR A 51 2.11 5.64 12.68
CA TYR A 51 2.11 5.23 14.06
C TYR A 51 0.76 5.59 14.64
N THR A 52 -0.23 4.74 14.44
CA THR A 52 -1.64 4.97 14.82
C THR A 52 -1.89 5.08 16.33
N ASN A 53 -0.87 4.85 17.16
CA ASN A 53 -0.91 5.10 18.60
C ASN A 53 0.41 5.69 19.12
N LYS A 54 0.30 6.42 20.24
CA LYS A 54 1.39 7.20 20.83
C LYS A 54 2.53 6.34 21.34
N GLU A 55 2.23 5.20 21.94
CA GLU A 55 3.24 4.27 22.46
C GLU A 55 4.15 3.78 21.33
N ARG A 56 3.56 3.28 20.24
CA ARG A 56 4.29 2.83 19.05
C ARG A 56 5.08 3.97 18.41
N PHE A 57 4.53 5.20 18.41
CA PHE A 57 5.25 6.38 17.95
C PHE A 57 6.50 6.66 18.80
N GLN A 58 6.36 6.58 20.12
CA GLN A 58 7.46 6.79 21.05
C GLN A 58 8.55 5.72 20.88
N GLU A 59 8.17 4.45 20.88
CA GLU A 59 9.11 3.33 20.82
C GLU A 59 9.85 3.20 19.49
N ARG A 60 9.14 3.40 18.37
CA ARG A 60 9.69 3.12 17.03
C ARG A 60 10.25 4.34 16.32
N TYR A 61 9.83 5.55 16.70
CA TYR A 61 10.31 6.78 16.08
C TYR A 61 11.05 7.68 17.07
N LEU A 62 10.38 8.11 18.14
CA LEU A 62 10.98 9.11 19.05
C LEU A 62 12.22 8.59 19.77
N LYS A 63 12.26 7.30 20.14
CA LYS A 63 13.43 6.66 20.75
C LYS A 63 14.70 6.82 19.90
N ASN A 64 14.58 6.78 18.57
CA ASN A 64 15.71 6.89 17.66
C ASN A 64 16.26 8.32 17.54
N ILE A 65 15.46 9.33 17.84
CA ILE A 65 15.87 10.74 17.78
C ILE A 65 16.14 11.34 19.16
N ALA A 66 15.72 10.68 20.26
CA ALA A 66 15.91 11.15 21.62
C ALA A 66 17.40 11.27 22.02
N SER A 67 18.26 10.42 21.46
CA SER A 67 19.70 10.41 21.72
C SER A 67 20.49 11.47 20.94
N ILE A 68 19.85 12.25 20.07
CA ILE A 68 20.49 13.25 19.21
C ILE A 68 20.19 14.64 19.79
N PRO A 69 21.16 15.31 20.46
CA PRO A 69 20.94 16.58 21.14
C PRO A 69 20.33 17.68 20.26
N GLU A 70 20.75 17.74 19.00
CA GLU A 70 20.26 18.70 18.00
C GLU A 70 18.76 18.53 17.72
N LEU A 71 18.20 17.36 18.03
CA LEU A 71 16.79 17.03 17.79
C LEU A 71 15.92 17.12 19.04
N HIS A 72 16.43 17.55 20.20
CA HIS A 72 15.64 17.61 21.45
C HIS A 72 14.41 18.51 21.34
N LYS A 73 14.52 19.63 20.62
CA LYS A 73 13.39 20.53 20.35
C LYS A 73 12.34 19.86 19.46
N LEU A 74 12.79 19.19 18.40
CA LEU A 74 11.92 18.42 17.51
C LEU A 74 11.21 17.30 18.28
N HIS A 75 11.95 16.51 19.04
CA HIS A 75 11.43 15.43 19.87
C HIS A 75 10.33 15.94 20.81
N SER A 76 10.60 17.04 21.53
CA SER A 76 9.63 17.65 22.45
C SER A 76 8.39 18.16 21.73
N TYR A 77 8.57 18.83 20.59
CA TYR A 77 7.46 19.30 19.75
C TYR A 77 6.57 18.13 19.30
N LEU A 78 7.17 17.08 18.73
CA LEU A 78 6.44 15.94 18.22
C LEU A 78 5.67 15.20 19.34
N LEU A 79 6.31 14.99 20.49
CA LEU A 79 5.70 14.28 21.62
C LEU A 79 4.51 15.06 22.22
N ASN A 80 4.65 16.38 22.35
CA ASN A 80 3.63 17.23 22.96
C ASN A 80 2.42 17.47 22.06
N ASN A 81 2.62 17.43 20.73
CA ASN A 81 1.55 17.69 19.76
C ASN A 81 0.96 16.42 19.15
N TYR A 82 1.49 15.23 19.46
CA TYR A 82 1.01 14.00 18.83
C TYR A 82 -0.49 13.78 19.03
N ASP A 83 -1.01 14.04 20.23
CA ASP A 83 -2.44 13.83 20.55
C ASP A 83 -3.34 14.92 19.96
N SER A 84 -2.81 16.13 19.70
CA SER A 84 -3.57 17.29 19.24
C SER A 84 -3.74 17.38 17.72
N VAL A 85 -3.02 16.55 16.95
CA VAL A 85 -3.14 16.53 15.48
C VAL A 85 -3.97 15.35 15.01
N GLU A 86 -4.53 15.44 13.81
CA GLU A 86 -5.15 14.31 13.12
C GLU A 86 -4.25 13.83 11.99
N ALA A 87 -4.29 12.53 11.70
CA ALA A 87 -3.65 12.01 10.49
C ALA A 87 -4.27 12.68 9.25
N PHE A 88 -3.58 12.60 8.12
CA PHE A 88 -4.18 13.05 6.87
C PHE A 88 -5.37 12.16 6.52
N SER A 89 -6.51 12.78 6.25
CA SER A 89 -7.61 12.10 5.59
C SER A 89 -7.29 11.82 4.13
N PHE A 90 -8.00 10.86 3.56
CA PHE A 90 -7.91 10.55 2.13
C PHE A 90 -8.17 11.78 1.23
N LYS A 91 -9.14 12.62 1.58
CA LYS A 91 -9.45 13.85 0.84
C LYS A 91 -8.30 14.86 0.89
N GLU A 92 -7.68 15.04 2.06
CA GLU A 92 -6.55 15.97 2.18
C GLU A 92 -5.31 15.48 1.44
N ALA A 93 -5.09 14.17 1.36
CA ALA A 93 -3.95 13.59 0.65
C ALA A 93 -3.90 14.01 -0.82
N PHE A 94 -5.05 14.09 -1.50
CA PHE A 94 -5.08 14.55 -2.89
C PHE A 94 -4.75 16.03 -3.08
N GLN A 95 -5.01 16.87 -2.07
CA GLN A 95 -4.77 18.31 -2.11
C GLN A 95 -3.29 18.68 -1.91
N ILE A 96 -2.44 17.70 -1.54
CA ILE A 96 -1.00 17.92 -1.38
C ILE A 96 -0.37 18.26 -2.74
N GLU A 97 0.36 19.36 -2.86
CA GLU A 97 0.97 19.75 -4.14
C GLU A 97 2.21 18.91 -4.47
N SER A 98 3.04 18.64 -3.47
CA SER A 98 4.28 17.86 -3.60
C SER A 98 3.96 16.39 -3.91
N LEU A 99 4.25 15.93 -5.13
CA LEU A 99 3.95 14.56 -5.56
C LEU A 99 4.62 13.50 -4.67
N GLY A 100 5.85 13.73 -4.23
CA GLY A 100 6.55 12.78 -3.36
C GLY A 100 5.98 12.75 -1.95
N PHE A 101 5.60 13.91 -1.39
CA PHE A 101 4.93 13.94 -0.09
C PHE A 101 3.51 13.35 -0.16
N LYS A 102 2.76 13.65 -1.22
CA LYS A 102 1.45 13.04 -1.52
C LYS A 102 1.54 11.52 -1.52
N ARG A 103 2.52 10.96 -2.21
CA ARG A 103 2.76 9.51 -2.24
C ARG A 103 3.00 8.95 -0.84
N MET A 104 3.86 9.59 -0.05
CA MET A 104 4.12 9.15 1.33
C MET A 104 2.85 9.16 2.18
N VAL A 105 2.03 10.21 2.06
CA VAL A 105 0.77 10.30 2.81
C VAL A 105 -0.19 9.18 2.39
N PHE A 106 -0.36 8.92 1.10
CA PHE A 106 -1.17 7.76 0.65
C PHE A 106 -0.65 6.42 1.17
N ASP A 107 0.67 6.22 1.20
CA ASP A 107 1.30 5.01 1.75
C ASP A 107 1.05 4.85 3.28
N SER A 108 0.68 5.93 3.98
CA SER A 108 0.35 5.91 5.41
C SER A 108 -1.14 5.75 5.71
N ILE A 109 -2.01 5.88 4.71
CA ILE A 109 -3.46 5.77 4.88
C ILE A 109 -3.86 4.29 4.86
N ASN A 110 -4.77 3.91 5.76
CA ASN A 110 -5.30 2.56 5.79
C ASN A 110 -6.15 2.29 4.54
N ILE A 111 -5.83 1.24 3.78
CA ILE A 111 -6.54 0.89 2.54
C ILE A 111 -8.03 0.66 2.75
N THR A 112 -8.43 0.06 3.88
CA THR A 112 -9.84 -0.18 4.22
C THR A 112 -10.57 1.15 4.41
N GLU A 113 -9.95 2.10 5.11
CA GLU A 113 -10.51 3.45 5.29
C GLU A 113 -10.61 4.19 3.95
N MET A 114 -9.57 4.07 3.12
CA MET A 114 -9.56 4.66 1.78
C MET A 114 -10.70 4.14 0.90
N ILE A 115 -10.84 2.82 0.80
CA ILE A 115 -11.85 2.19 -0.05
C ILE A 115 -13.28 2.47 0.46
N ASN A 116 -13.48 2.51 1.78
CA ASN A 116 -14.76 2.91 2.37
C ASN A 116 -15.12 4.37 2.04
N ASN A 117 -14.14 5.29 2.13
CA ASN A 117 -14.34 6.70 1.75
C ASN A 117 -14.64 6.87 0.25
N LEU A 118 -14.23 5.92 -0.59
CA LEU A 118 -14.54 5.86 -2.01
C LEU A 118 -15.93 5.26 -2.33
N GLY A 119 -16.77 5.01 -1.31
CA GLY A 119 -18.13 4.53 -1.51
C GLY A 119 -18.19 3.09 -2.01
N ALA A 120 -17.21 2.26 -1.65
CA ALA A 120 -17.14 0.88 -2.11
C ALA A 120 -18.38 0.08 -1.71
N THR A 121 -19.04 -0.51 -2.71
CA THR A 121 -20.20 -1.37 -2.53
C THR A 121 -19.87 -2.78 -2.99
N ARG A 122 -20.06 -3.77 -2.11
CA ARG A 122 -19.77 -5.17 -2.44
C ARG A 122 -20.75 -5.69 -3.49
N LEU A 123 -20.23 -6.35 -4.51
CA LEU A 123 -20.99 -6.95 -5.61
C LEU A 123 -21.18 -8.46 -5.38
N GLN A 124 -20.08 -9.21 -5.30
CA GLN A 124 -20.11 -10.67 -5.17
C GLN A 124 -19.09 -11.19 -4.16
N VAL A 125 -19.31 -12.41 -3.68
CA VAL A 125 -18.40 -13.15 -2.80
C VAL A 125 -18.30 -14.58 -3.29
N ALA A 126 -17.08 -15.10 -3.39
CA ALA A 126 -16.84 -16.49 -3.72
C ALA A 126 -15.63 -17.03 -2.96
N GLY A 127 -15.62 -18.33 -2.68
CA GLY A 127 -14.51 -18.99 -2.01
C GLY A 127 -14.19 -20.34 -2.62
N LYS A 128 -12.97 -20.82 -2.37
CA LYS A 128 -12.47 -22.10 -2.90
C LYS A 128 -11.56 -22.76 -1.86
N GLN A 129 -11.68 -24.08 -1.71
CA GLN A 129 -10.70 -24.86 -0.96
C GLN A 129 -9.44 -25.03 -1.81
N VAL A 130 -8.28 -24.75 -1.24
CA VAL A 130 -6.98 -24.88 -1.89
C VAL A 130 -5.98 -25.54 -0.96
N THR A 131 -5.06 -26.30 -1.54
CA THR A 131 -3.94 -26.90 -0.82
C THR A 131 -2.67 -26.23 -1.29
N ARG A 132 -1.84 -25.75 -0.34
CA ARG A 132 -0.60 -25.02 -0.64
C ARG A 132 0.58 -25.68 0.04
N LYS A 133 1.68 -25.77 -0.70
CA LYS A 133 3.02 -26.06 -0.18
C LYS A 133 3.43 -24.97 0.78
N GLN A 134 4.17 -25.36 1.81
CA GLN A 134 4.73 -24.48 2.82
C GLN A 134 6.23 -24.73 2.90
N TYR A 135 6.98 -23.69 3.24
CA TYR A 135 8.43 -23.76 3.39
C TYR A 135 8.83 -23.07 4.68
N ASP A 136 9.87 -23.57 5.34
CA ASP A 136 10.46 -22.89 6.48
C ASP A 136 11.40 -21.76 6.04
N HIS A 137 12.05 -21.11 7.01
CA HIS A 137 12.99 -20.01 6.74
C HIS A 137 14.23 -20.44 5.93
N PHE A 138 14.57 -21.72 5.95
CA PHE A 138 15.71 -22.30 5.22
C PHE A 138 15.31 -22.80 3.82
N GLY A 139 14.01 -22.81 3.51
CA GLY A 139 13.47 -23.30 2.24
C GLY A 139 13.15 -24.80 2.25
N ASP A 140 13.20 -25.45 3.41
CA ASP A 140 12.83 -26.85 3.54
C ASP A 140 11.31 -27.00 3.48
N SER A 141 10.85 -28.06 2.80
CA SER A 141 9.42 -28.30 2.61
C SER A 141 8.76 -28.69 3.94
N LEU A 142 7.67 -28.00 4.26
CA LEU A 142 6.76 -28.35 5.35
C LEU A 142 5.55 -29.12 4.80
N PRO A 143 4.74 -29.78 5.66
CA PRO A 143 3.47 -30.36 5.24
C PRO A 143 2.58 -29.33 4.54
N GLU A 144 1.84 -29.78 3.53
CA GLU A 144 0.89 -28.92 2.83
C GLU A 144 -0.25 -28.51 3.77
N THR A 145 -0.71 -27.26 3.61
CA THR A 145 -1.79 -26.70 4.41
C THR A 145 -3.01 -26.45 3.53
N ASN A 146 -4.19 -26.80 4.05
CA ASN A 146 -5.46 -26.51 3.39
C ASN A 146 -5.97 -25.14 3.84
N TYR A 147 -6.35 -24.32 2.87
CA TYR A 147 -6.93 -23.00 3.08
C TYR A 147 -8.29 -22.93 2.41
N HIS A 148 -9.21 -22.20 3.03
CA HIS A 148 -10.42 -21.73 2.38
C HIS A 148 -10.22 -20.26 1.99
N VAL A 149 -9.83 -20.02 0.74
CA VAL A 149 -9.64 -18.64 0.26
C VAL A 149 -11.00 -18.03 -0.07
N ILE A 150 -11.18 -16.76 0.30
CA ILE A 150 -12.41 -15.99 0.06
C ILE A 150 -12.00 -14.71 -0.68
N TYR A 151 -12.75 -14.40 -1.73
CA TYR A 151 -12.60 -13.21 -2.54
C TYR A 151 -13.92 -12.48 -2.62
N GLU A 152 -13.87 -11.16 -2.59
CA GLU A 152 -15.04 -10.30 -2.69
C GLU A 152 -14.80 -9.26 -3.79
N THR A 153 -15.76 -9.07 -4.70
CA THR A 153 -15.68 -7.98 -5.69
C THR A 153 -16.49 -6.79 -5.23
N TYR A 154 -16.04 -5.60 -5.63
CA TYR A 154 -16.62 -4.33 -5.24
C TYR A 154 -16.72 -3.40 -6.43
N THR A 155 -17.75 -2.54 -6.41
CA THR A 155 -17.80 -1.34 -7.24
C THR A 155 -17.44 -0.12 -6.40
N ILE A 156 -16.77 0.84 -7.02
CA ILE A 156 -16.27 2.06 -6.41
C ILE A 156 -16.65 3.23 -7.30
N ASP A 157 -17.16 4.31 -6.71
CA ASP A 157 -17.55 5.51 -7.45
C ASP A 157 -16.29 6.28 -7.88
N GLY A 158 -15.93 6.18 -9.16
CA GLY A 158 -14.75 6.85 -9.72
C GLY A 158 -14.81 8.38 -9.65
N ARG A 159 -16.00 8.97 -9.44
CA ARG A 159 -16.18 10.42 -9.28
C ARG A 159 -15.66 10.91 -7.93
N LEU A 160 -15.57 10.02 -6.93
CA LEU A 160 -15.01 10.33 -5.61
C LEU A 160 -13.47 10.35 -5.62
N LEU A 161 -12.85 9.80 -6.66
CA LEU A 161 -11.45 10.07 -6.94
C LEU A 161 -11.35 11.48 -7.55
N GLU A 162 -10.37 12.27 -7.11
CA GLU A 162 -10.10 13.60 -7.69
C GLU A 162 -9.67 13.55 -9.17
N LEU A 163 -9.63 12.35 -9.75
CA LEU A 163 -9.50 12.10 -11.17
C LEU A 163 -10.78 12.41 -11.96
N LYS A 164 -11.92 12.69 -11.29
CA LYS A 164 -13.23 13.01 -11.90
C LYS A 164 -13.59 12.02 -13.01
N LEU A 165 -13.30 10.76 -12.80
CA LEU A 165 -13.64 9.73 -13.76
C LEU A 165 -15.14 9.51 -13.65
N ASP A 166 -15.89 9.82 -14.71
CA ASP A 166 -17.33 9.54 -14.79
C ASP A 166 -17.56 8.06 -15.13
N ILE A 167 -16.91 7.17 -14.38
CA ILE A 167 -16.95 5.72 -14.55
C ILE A 167 -17.00 5.06 -13.17
N ASN A 168 -17.63 3.89 -13.11
CA ASN A 168 -17.47 2.99 -11.98
C ASN A 168 -16.13 2.26 -12.10
N LEU A 169 -15.43 2.14 -10.97
CA LEU A 169 -14.26 1.30 -10.85
C LEU A 169 -14.62 0.00 -10.16
N PHE A 170 -13.82 -1.03 -10.38
CA PHE A 170 -14.03 -2.34 -9.79
C PHE A 170 -12.76 -2.82 -9.11
N ALA A 171 -12.92 -3.49 -7.98
CA ALA A 171 -11.82 -4.07 -7.23
C ALA A 171 -12.17 -5.47 -6.74
N VAL A 172 -11.16 -6.33 -6.62
CA VAL A 172 -11.23 -7.57 -5.86
C VAL A 172 -10.50 -7.38 -4.53
N LYS A 173 -11.16 -7.81 -3.47
CA LYS A 173 -10.65 -7.86 -2.11
C LYS A 173 -10.22 -9.29 -1.80
N CYS A 174 -9.04 -9.43 -1.20
CA CYS A 174 -8.52 -10.72 -0.77
C CYS A 174 -7.76 -10.59 0.56
N TRP A 175 -7.48 -11.73 1.19
CA TRP A 175 -6.70 -11.81 2.41
C TRP A 175 -5.41 -12.57 2.17
N CYS A 176 -4.31 -12.05 2.70
CA CYS A 176 -3.05 -12.77 2.74
C CYS A 176 -3.17 -13.91 3.75
N THR A 177 -2.93 -15.15 3.31
CA THR A 177 -3.05 -16.35 4.15
C THR A 177 -2.04 -16.39 5.30
N SER A 178 -0.87 -15.75 5.15
CA SER A 178 0.20 -15.73 6.15
C SER A 178 0.03 -14.62 7.19
N THR A 179 -0.36 -13.41 6.75
CA THR A 179 -0.43 -12.22 7.61
C THR A 179 -1.85 -11.85 8.05
N ASN A 180 -2.86 -12.51 7.47
CA ASN A 180 -4.28 -12.17 7.60
C ASN A 180 -4.58 -10.69 7.27
N LYS A 181 -3.71 -10.05 6.47
CA LYS A 181 -3.91 -8.68 6.02
C LYS A 181 -4.83 -8.64 4.82
N GLU A 182 -5.64 -7.60 4.80
CA GLU A 182 -6.54 -7.27 3.71
C GLU A 182 -5.77 -6.61 2.56
N HIS A 183 -6.08 -7.02 1.33
CA HIS A 183 -5.53 -6.48 0.10
C HIS A 183 -6.66 -6.16 -0.88
N TRP A 184 -6.47 -5.11 -1.66
CA TRP A 184 -7.40 -4.64 -2.68
C TRP A 184 -6.66 -4.47 -4.00
N LEU A 185 -7.21 -5.04 -5.07
CA LEU A 185 -6.62 -5.01 -6.40
C LEU A 185 -7.67 -4.50 -7.38
N TRP A 186 -7.31 -3.51 -8.20
CA TRP A 186 -8.19 -3.04 -9.27
C TRP A 186 -8.37 -4.11 -10.33
N ILE A 187 -9.59 -4.28 -10.83
CA ILE A 187 -9.97 -5.25 -11.86
C ILE A 187 -10.79 -4.57 -12.96
N GLU A 188 -10.79 -5.16 -14.15
CA GLU A 188 -11.69 -4.73 -15.22
C GLU A 188 -13.15 -5.12 -14.93
N GLU A 189 -14.07 -4.35 -15.50
CA GLU A 189 -15.53 -4.53 -15.34
C GLU A 189 -15.99 -5.94 -15.70
N GLU A 190 -15.37 -6.57 -16.70
CA GLU A 190 -15.73 -7.93 -17.16
C GLU A 190 -15.57 -9.00 -16.08
N TYR A 191 -14.76 -8.76 -15.05
CA TYR A 191 -14.54 -9.70 -13.93
C TYR A 191 -15.39 -9.40 -12.69
N LYS A 192 -16.16 -8.32 -12.68
CA LYS A 192 -16.82 -7.83 -11.45
C LYS A 192 -17.81 -8.81 -10.82
N ASP A 193 -18.40 -9.69 -11.63
CA ASP A 193 -19.43 -10.64 -11.21
C ASP A 193 -18.88 -12.04 -10.87
N ASP A 194 -17.55 -12.26 -11.00
CA ASP A 194 -16.88 -13.52 -10.65
C ASP A 194 -15.61 -13.25 -9.83
N PRO A 195 -15.66 -13.32 -8.49
CA PRO A 195 -14.50 -13.04 -7.64
C PRO A 195 -13.31 -13.98 -7.85
N LEU A 196 -13.55 -15.22 -8.29
CA LEU A 196 -12.47 -16.20 -8.53
C LEU A 196 -11.75 -15.90 -9.85
N ALA A 197 -12.50 -15.53 -10.89
CA ALA A 197 -11.91 -15.03 -12.13
C ALA A 197 -11.23 -13.67 -11.93
N ALA A 198 -11.79 -12.79 -11.08
CA ALA A 198 -11.25 -11.48 -10.77
C ALA A 198 -9.85 -11.54 -10.13
N ILE A 199 -9.63 -12.41 -9.13
CA ILE A 199 -8.29 -12.57 -8.57
C ILE A 199 -7.33 -13.22 -9.58
N ALA A 200 -7.81 -14.16 -10.40
CA ALA A 200 -6.96 -14.76 -11.42
C ALA A 200 -6.51 -13.75 -12.49
N SER A 201 -7.39 -12.79 -12.84
CA SER A 201 -7.12 -11.80 -13.88
C SER A 201 -6.07 -10.75 -13.51
N THR A 202 -5.75 -10.62 -12.21
CA THR A 202 -4.62 -9.79 -11.75
C THR A 202 -3.26 -10.41 -12.10
N PHE A 203 -3.22 -11.68 -12.52
CA PHE A 203 -2.02 -12.38 -12.95
C PHE A 203 -2.03 -12.54 -14.47
N ARG A 204 -1.06 -11.92 -15.14
CA ARG A 204 -1.01 -11.86 -16.60
C ARG A 204 0.31 -12.35 -17.14
N PHE A 205 0.23 -13.14 -18.21
CA PHE A 205 1.40 -13.72 -18.88
C PHE A 205 1.25 -13.58 -20.38
N HIS A 206 2.37 -13.63 -21.08
CA HIS A 206 2.34 -13.85 -22.53
C HIS A 206 1.64 -15.18 -22.81
N GLU A 207 0.70 -15.20 -23.75
CA GLU A 207 -0.15 -16.37 -24.03
C GLU A 207 0.67 -17.63 -24.33
N ASN A 208 1.84 -17.49 -24.97
CA ASN A 208 2.72 -18.61 -25.29
C ASN A 208 3.48 -19.18 -24.08
N VAL A 209 3.52 -18.48 -22.95
CA VAL A 209 4.21 -18.92 -21.72
C VAL A 209 3.30 -19.84 -20.90
N ILE A 210 2.00 -19.53 -20.84
CA ILE A 210 1.03 -20.19 -19.94
C ILE A 210 1.04 -21.73 -20.04
N PRO A 211 1.06 -22.36 -21.24
CA PRO A 211 1.07 -23.82 -21.35
C PRO A 211 2.33 -24.48 -20.75
N HIS A 212 3.43 -23.73 -20.67
CA HIS A 212 4.73 -24.19 -20.22
C HIS A 212 4.98 -23.90 -18.72
N ILE A 213 4.04 -23.26 -18.03
CA ILE A 213 4.14 -23.05 -16.59
C ILE A 213 3.98 -24.40 -15.89
N LYS A 214 4.93 -24.74 -15.02
CA LYS A 214 4.89 -25.90 -14.13
C LYS A 214 4.13 -25.55 -12.86
N GLU A 215 4.54 -24.47 -12.19
CA GLU A 215 3.88 -23.96 -11.00
C GLU A 215 4.18 -22.47 -10.77
N LEU A 216 3.32 -21.83 -9.99
CA LEU A 216 3.40 -20.46 -9.55
C LEU A 216 3.63 -20.46 -8.03
N LYS A 217 4.55 -19.60 -7.57
CA LYS A 217 4.79 -19.37 -6.15
C LYS A 217 4.72 -17.88 -5.87
N ARG A 218 3.85 -17.47 -4.94
CA ARG A 218 3.65 -16.05 -4.59
C ARG A 218 4.33 -15.70 -3.27
N GLN A 219 5.00 -14.56 -3.24
CA GLN A 219 5.50 -13.95 -2.01
C GLN A 219 5.20 -12.46 -2.03
N GLY A 220 4.18 -12.03 -1.28
CA GLY A 220 3.65 -10.67 -1.37
C GLY A 220 3.27 -10.30 -2.81
N ASP A 221 3.94 -9.29 -3.35
CA ASP A 221 3.73 -8.76 -4.71
C ASP A 221 4.59 -9.46 -5.79
N ILE A 222 5.50 -10.37 -5.38
CA ILE A 222 6.36 -11.10 -6.30
C ILE A 222 5.71 -12.44 -6.65
N MET A 223 5.63 -12.72 -7.95
CA MET A 223 5.24 -14.02 -8.48
C MET A 223 6.45 -14.69 -9.12
N LEU A 224 6.83 -15.86 -8.57
CA LEU A 224 7.82 -16.74 -9.17
C LEU A 224 7.13 -17.76 -10.04
N VAL A 225 7.62 -17.90 -11.27
CA VAL A 225 7.07 -18.81 -12.27
C VAL A 225 8.10 -19.90 -12.52
N GLU A 226 7.77 -21.13 -12.13
CA GLU A 226 8.57 -22.29 -12.48
C GLU A 226 8.12 -22.81 -13.84
N MET A 227 9.04 -22.92 -14.78
CA MET A 227 8.76 -23.34 -16.15
C MET A 227 9.08 -24.83 -16.32
N LYS A 228 8.24 -25.55 -17.10
CA LYS A 228 8.54 -26.92 -17.55
C LYS A 228 9.71 -26.97 -18.52
N THR A 229 9.78 -25.94 -19.38
CA THR A 229 10.79 -25.75 -20.42
C THR A 229 11.05 -24.26 -20.56
N GLU A 230 12.27 -23.87 -20.92
CA GLU A 230 12.59 -22.47 -21.21
C GLU A 230 11.83 -22.00 -22.46
N VAL A 231 11.15 -20.86 -22.35
CA VAL A 231 10.35 -20.27 -23.43
C VAL A 231 10.55 -18.77 -23.41
N ASN A 232 10.87 -18.19 -24.58
CA ASN A 232 10.90 -16.74 -24.75
C ASN A 232 9.46 -16.17 -24.79
N PRO A 233 9.10 -15.23 -23.90
CA PRO A 233 7.75 -14.65 -23.88
C PRO A 233 7.43 -13.88 -25.18
N LYS A 234 6.29 -14.19 -25.82
CA LYS A 234 5.83 -13.60 -27.09
C LYS A 234 4.30 -13.59 -27.18
N GLY A 235 3.75 -12.74 -28.03
CA GLY A 235 2.31 -12.66 -28.27
C GLY A 235 1.60 -11.74 -27.28
N LYS A 236 0.28 -11.91 -27.13
CA LYS A 236 -0.52 -11.04 -26.25
C LYS A 236 -0.29 -11.39 -24.78
N ILE A 237 -0.27 -10.37 -23.94
CA ILE A 237 -0.35 -10.53 -22.49
C ILE A 237 -1.82 -10.71 -22.13
N ILE A 238 -2.16 -11.87 -21.57
CA ILE A 238 -3.53 -12.24 -21.20
C ILE A 238 -3.61 -12.65 -19.73
N PRO A 239 -4.76 -12.45 -19.07
CA PRO A 239 -5.00 -12.94 -17.72
C PRO A 239 -5.03 -14.47 -17.68
N LEU A 240 -4.67 -15.03 -16.52
CA LEU A 240 -4.98 -16.42 -16.22
C LEU A 240 -6.48 -16.60 -16.02
N THR A 241 -7.00 -17.75 -16.43
CA THR A 241 -8.33 -18.19 -15.99
C THR A 241 -8.30 -18.60 -14.51
N ALA A 242 -9.46 -18.63 -13.85
CA ALA A 242 -9.56 -19.11 -12.47
C ALA A 242 -8.95 -20.52 -12.31
N ASP A 243 -9.28 -21.44 -13.22
CA ASP A 243 -8.73 -22.80 -13.19
C ASP A 243 -7.21 -22.82 -13.36
N GLN A 244 -6.66 -22.03 -14.28
CA GLN A 244 -5.21 -21.92 -14.44
C GLN A 244 -4.56 -21.39 -13.16
N TYR A 245 -5.09 -20.30 -12.61
CA TYR A 245 -4.56 -19.67 -11.40
C TYR A 245 -4.55 -20.64 -10.21
N PHE A 246 -5.69 -21.25 -9.88
CA PHE A 246 -5.78 -22.09 -8.68
C PHE A 246 -5.03 -23.41 -8.81
N ASN A 247 -4.91 -23.97 -10.03
CA ASN A 247 -4.16 -25.21 -10.26
C ASN A 247 -2.65 -24.97 -10.35
N LEU A 248 -2.21 -23.82 -10.87
CA LEU A 248 -0.79 -23.51 -11.02
C LEU A 248 -0.20 -22.91 -9.74
N LEU A 249 -0.95 -22.13 -8.96
CA LEU A 249 -0.48 -21.57 -7.70
C LEU A 249 -0.30 -22.67 -6.66
N THR A 250 0.94 -23.05 -6.36
CA THR A 250 1.22 -24.14 -5.41
C THR A 250 1.71 -23.64 -4.06
N ALA A 251 2.25 -22.41 -3.98
CA ALA A 251 2.72 -21.82 -2.74
C ALA A 251 2.37 -20.33 -2.67
N GLU A 252 2.01 -19.86 -1.48
CA GLU A 252 1.82 -18.44 -1.22
C GLU A 252 2.23 -18.06 0.20
N SER A 253 2.83 -16.88 0.35
CA SER A 253 3.14 -16.23 1.63
C SER A 253 3.03 -14.72 1.55
#